data_AF-A0A0F9NFQ1-F1
#
_entry.id   AF-A0A0F9NFQ1-F1
#
_cell.length_a   1.000
_cell.length_b   1.000
_cell.length_c   1.000
_cell.angle_alpha   90.00
_cell.angle_beta   90.00
_cell.angle_gamma   90.00
#
_symmetry.space_group_name_H-M   'P 1'
#
loop_
_entity.id
_entity.type
_entity.pdbx_description
1 polymer ?
#
loop_
_entity_poly.entity_id
_entity_poly.type
_entity_poly.pdbx_seq_one_letter_code
_entity_poly.pdbx_strand_id
1 'polypeptide(L)'
;MSKVSAKIGKDGPSTEVEYPLLDAETTSELNSNFTEKIVVAHAKSSITVALQSFLRGLIKAKKTPAEIVAAVKEWKPGMRTPGKSKLEKAEDLLGTMTPEERKALLKKLQSK
;
A
#
# COMPACT_ATOMS: atom_id res chain seq x y z
N MET A 1 -8.80 9.95 -18.82
CA MET A 1 -8.45 10.87 -17.74
C MET A 1 -8.65 10.18 -16.41
N SER A 2 -7.62 10.17 -15.58
CA SER A 2 -7.68 9.58 -14.25
C SER A 2 -8.72 10.30 -13.37
N LYS A 3 -9.57 9.50 -12.72
CA LYS A 3 -10.61 9.96 -11.80
C LYS A 3 -10.24 9.63 -10.36
N VAL A 4 -10.52 10.58 -9.47
CA VAL A 4 -10.38 10.38 -8.03
C VAL A 4 -11.74 10.54 -7.38
N SER A 5 -12.17 9.51 -6.67
CA SER A 5 -13.38 9.55 -5.86
C SER A 5 -13.04 9.63 -4.37
N ALA A 6 -13.76 10.45 -3.62
CA ALA A 6 -13.68 10.49 -2.16
C ALA A 6 -15.08 10.58 -1.55
N LYS A 7 -15.23 10.03 -0.33
CA LYS A 7 -16.47 10.11 0.45
C LYS A 7 -16.17 10.42 1.92
N ILE A 8 -17.10 11.09 2.58
CA ILE A 8 -17.04 11.33 4.02
C ILE A 8 -17.69 10.14 4.74
N GLY A 9 -16.92 9.44 5.58
CA GLY A 9 -17.42 8.28 6.32
C GLY A 9 -17.75 7.07 5.43
N LYS A 10 -18.40 6.06 6.02
CA LYS A 10 -18.72 4.81 5.32
C LYS A 10 -19.92 4.96 4.39
N ASP A 11 -20.94 5.70 4.84
CA ASP A 11 -22.26 5.81 4.20
C ASP A 11 -22.56 7.20 3.63
N GLY A 12 -21.59 8.12 3.66
CA GLY A 12 -21.75 9.46 3.09
C GLY A 12 -21.70 9.47 1.57
N PRO A 13 -22.20 10.55 0.95
CA PRO A 13 -22.15 10.72 -0.50
C PRO A 13 -20.70 10.75 -1.00
N SER A 14 -20.50 10.18 -2.20
CA SER A 14 -19.21 10.18 -2.89
C SER A 14 -19.17 11.31 -3.91
N THR A 15 -18.04 12.01 -3.97
CA THR A 15 -17.71 12.98 -5.02
C THR A 15 -16.59 12.40 -5.86
N GLU A 16 -16.72 12.50 -7.17
CA GLU A 16 -15.69 12.11 -8.13
C GLU A 16 -15.22 13.35 -8.89
N VAL A 17 -13.90 13.47 -9.07
CA VAL A 17 -13.28 14.55 -9.84
C VAL A 17 -12.32 13.97 -10.86
N GLU A 18 -12.33 14.55 -12.05
CA GLU A 18 -11.30 14.30 -13.06
C GLU A 18 -10.08 15.18 -12.76
N TYR A 19 -8.89 14.56 -12.68
CA TYR A 19 -7.65 15.30 -12.46
C TYR A 19 -6.59 14.86 -13.49
N PRO A 20 -6.49 15.56 -14.63
CA PRO A 20 -5.68 15.12 -15.78
C PRO A 20 -4.20 14.90 -15.45
N LEU A 21 -3.66 15.63 -14.46
CA LEU A 21 -2.26 15.54 -14.06
C LEU A 21 -1.89 14.20 -13.40
N LEU A 22 -2.87 13.35 -13.08
CA LEU A 22 -2.61 11.98 -12.61
C LEU A 22 -2.27 11.03 -13.76
N ASP A 23 -2.53 11.42 -15.01
CA ASP A 23 -2.13 10.67 -16.19
C ASP A 23 -0.70 11.02 -16.65
N ALA A 24 -0.01 11.93 -15.96
CA ALA A 24 1.36 12.30 -16.29
C ALA A 24 2.31 11.10 -16.14
N GLU A 25 3.11 10.84 -17.17
CA GLU A 25 4.06 9.73 -17.21
C GLU A 25 5.47 10.17 -16.81
N THR A 26 5.76 11.48 -16.91
CA THR A 26 7.09 12.02 -16.64
C THR A 26 7.07 13.09 -15.55
N THR A 27 8.20 13.23 -14.86
CA THR A 27 8.40 14.34 -13.90
C THR A 27 8.36 15.70 -14.59
N SER A 28 8.68 15.79 -15.88
CA SER A 28 8.61 17.05 -16.64
C SER A 28 7.17 17.55 -16.77
N GLU A 29 6.22 16.67 -17.10
CA GLU A 29 4.79 17.01 -17.21
C GLU A 29 4.21 17.47 -15.87
N LEU A 30 4.63 16.82 -14.78
CA LEU A 30 4.29 17.25 -13.43
C LEU A 30 4.94 18.60 -13.09
N ASN A 31 6.20 18.80 -13.43
CA ASN A 31 6.94 20.04 -13.16
C ASN A 31 6.42 21.26 -13.94
N SER A 32 5.73 21.05 -15.06
CA SER A 32 5.06 22.13 -15.80
C SER A 32 3.82 22.65 -15.07
N ASN A 33 3.21 21.83 -14.21
CA ASN A 33 1.97 22.15 -13.50
C ASN A 33 2.17 22.36 -11.99
N PHE A 34 3.23 21.76 -11.44
CA PHE A 34 3.67 21.88 -10.07
C PHE A 34 5.13 22.32 -10.06
N THR A 35 5.58 23.03 -9.03
CA THR A 35 7.02 23.30 -8.92
C THR A 35 7.79 22.00 -8.69
N GLU A 36 9.04 21.92 -9.16
CA GLU A 36 9.93 20.78 -8.90
C GLU A 36 10.01 20.44 -7.41
N LYS A 37 10.04 21.48 -6.56
CA LYS A 37 10.04 21.34 -5.10
C LYS A 37 8.84 20.55 -4.58
N ILE A 38 7.66 20.74 -5.16
CA ILE A 38 6.43 20.02 -4.78
C ILE A 38 6.53 18.56 -5.24
N VAL A 39 6.94 18.31 -6.49
CA VAL A 39 7.08 16.95 -7.02
C VAL A 39 8.09 16.15 -6.20
N VAL A 40 9.25 16.74 -5.88
CA VAL A 40 10.27 16.13 -5.01
C VAL A 40 9.72 15.88 -3.60
N ALA A 41 8.95 16.80 -3.02
CA ALA A 41 8.35 16.60 -1.69
C ALA A 41 7.38 15.41 -1.67
N HIS A 42 6.53 15.26 -2.68
CA HIS A 42 5.62 14.12 -2.79
C HIS A 42 6.37 12.81 -3.05
N ALA A 43 7.40 12.81 -3.91
CA ALA A 43 8.24 11.65 -4.13
C ALA A 43 8.93 11.20 -2.83
N LYS A 44 9.54 12.12 -2.08
CA LYS A 44 10.16 11.85 -0.78
C LYS A 44 9.17 11.27 0.23
N SER A 45 7.96 11.82 0.30
CA SER A 45 6.90 11.32 1.18
C SER A 45 6.55 9.87 0.84
N SER A 46 6.32 9.56 -0.45
CA SER A 46 6.02 8.20 -0.90
C SER A 46 7.15 7.21 -0.61
N ILE A 47 8.40 7.58 -0.92
CA ILE A 47 9.61 6.78 -0.63
C ILE A 47 9.74 6.52 0.87
N THR A 48 9.49 7.53 1.71
CA THR A 48 9.56 7.39 3.17
C THR A 48 8.57 6.34 3.68
N VAL A 49 7.32 6.36 3.21
CA VAL A 49 6.32 5.37 3.65
C VAL A 49 6.69 3.97 3.15
N ALA A 50 7.22 3.84 1.94
CA ALA A 50 7.71 2.56 1.42
C ALA A 50 8.87 2.02 2.27
N LEU A 51 9.84 2.87 2.61
CA LEU A 51 10.98 2.51 3.47
C LEU A 51 10.52 2.10 4.87
N GLN A 52 9.57 2.81 5.47
CA GLN A 52 9.00 2.44 6.76
C GLN A 52 8.29 1.07 6.71
N SER A 53 7.65 0.72 5.59
CA SER A 53 7.05 -0.60 5.41
C SER A 53 8.13 -1.69 5.36
N PHE A 54 9.20 -1.44 4.60
CA PHE A 54 10.34 -2.35 4.51
C PHE A 54 11.00 -2.59 5.88
N LEU A 55 11.31 -1.51 6.61
CA LEU A 55 11.87 -1.58 7.96
C LEU A 55 10.99 -2.39 8.93
N ARG A 56 9.67 -2.14 8.91
CA ARG A 56 8.71 -2.90 9.73
C ARG A 56 8.72 -4.40 9.42
N GLY A 57 8.92 -4.78 8.16
CA GLY A 57 9.09 -6.17 7.74
C GLY A 57 10.33 -6.82 8.37
N LEU A 58 11.48 -6.12 8.31
CA LEU A 58 12.73 -6.62 8.90
C LEU A 58 12.66 -6.74 10.43
N ILE A 59 12.00 -5.78 11.10
CA ILE A 59 11.77 -5.82 12.55
C ILE A 59 10.91 -7.03 12.92
N LYS A 60 9.82 -7.28 12.17
CA LYS A 60 8.98 -8.49 12.36
C LYS A 60 9.77 -9.78 12.17
N ALA A 61 10.72 -9.78 11.23
CA ALA A 61 11.65 -10.89 11.00
C ALA A 61 12.77 -10.98 12.06
N LYS A 62 12.73 -10.17 13.11
CA LYS A 62 13.70 -10.14 14.23
C LYS A 62 15.14 -9.92 13.78
N LYS A 63 15.35 -9.18 12.68
CA LYS A 63 16.68 -8.78 12.22
C LYS A 63 17.35 -7.85 13.23
N THR A 64 18.66 -8.00 13.38
CA THR A 64 19.47 -7.11 14.23
C THR A 64 19.58 -5.71 13.61
N PRO A 65 19.89 -4.67 14.40
CA PRO A 65 20.11 -3.33 13.87
C PRO A 65 21.17 -3.28 12.75
N ALA A 66 22.25 -4.06 12.87
CA ALA A 66 23.30 -4.11 11.86
C ALA A 66 22.80 -4.71 10.54
N GLU A 67 22.03 -5.81 10.59
CA GLU A 67 21.41 -6.41 9.40
C GLU A 67 20.39 -5.46 8.75
N ILE A 68 19.62 -4.72 9.55
CA ILE A 68 18.64 -3.74 9.03
C ILE A 68 19.37 -2.62 8.29
N VAL A 69 20.44 -2.06 8.86
CA VAL A 69 21.24 -1.01 8.20
C VAL A 69 21.85 -1.52 6.89
N ALA A 70 22.36 -2.75 6.87
CA ALA A 70 22.88 -3.36 5.64
C ALA A 70 21.78 -3.51 4.57
N ALA A 71 20.59 -4.00 4.96
CA ALA A 71 19.46 -4.18 4.06
C ALA A 71 18.94 -2.86 3.48
N VAL A 72 18.98 -1.76 4.24
CA VAL A 72 18.56 -0.43 3.77
C VAL A 72 19.51 0.14 2.72
N LYS A 73 20.82 -0.14 2.78
CA LYS A 73 21.80 0.36 1.79
C LYS A 73 21.52 -0.16 0.38
N GLU A 74 21.11 -1.42 0.29
CA GLU A 74 20.78 -2.08 -0.97
C GLU A 74 19.32 -1.85 -1.40
N TRP A 75 18.50 -1.31 -0.50
CA TRP A 75 17.08 -1.13 -0.75
C TRP A 75 16.84 0.00 -1.75
N LYS A 76 16.02 -0.30 -2.76
CA LYS A 76 15.48 0.69 -3.69
C LYS A 76 13.97 0.73 -3.55
N PRO A 77 13.35 1.92 -3.57
CA PRO A 77 11.90 2.02 -3.62
C PRO A 77 11.40 1.37 -4.92
N GLY A 78 10.71 0.24 -4.79
CA GLY A 78 9.90 -0.33 -5.87
C GLY A 78 8.55 0.38 -5.97
N MET A 79 7.81 0.14 -7.05
CA MET A 79 6.39 0.50 -7.08
C MET A 79 5.71 -0.15 -5.87
N ARG A 80 5.00 0.63 -5.05
CA ARG A 80 4.28 0.08 -3.89
C ARG A 80 3.39 -1.04 -4.42
N THR A 81 3.63 -2.27 -3.96
CA THR A 81 2.67 -3.34 -4.17
C THR A 81 1.39 -2.91 -3.47
N PRO A 82 0.25 -2.81 -4.18
CA PRO A 82 -1.02 -2.48 -3.55
C PRO A 82 -1.24 -3.37 -2.33
N GLY A 83 -1.71 -2.79 -1.24
CA GLY A 83 -1.98 -3.57 -0.03
C GLY A 83 -3.00 -4.66 -0.35
N LYS A 84 -2.75 -5.89 0.15
CA LYS A 84 -3.65 -7.03 -0.05
C LYS A 84 -5.11 -6.63 0.22
N SER A 85 -5.98 -6.96 -0.72
CA SER A 85 -7.43 -6.87 -0.60
C SER A 85 -7.93 -7.68 0.60
N LYS A 86 -9.18 -7.44 1.00
CA LYS A 86 -9.79 -8.22 2.09
C LYS A 86 -9.85 -9.71 1.76
N LEU A 87 -10.00 -10.06 0.49
CA LEU A 87 -10.05 -11.44 0.02
C LEU A 87 -8.67 -12.09 0.11
N GLU A 88 -7.62 -11.44 -0.41
CA GLU A 88 -6.23 -11.96 -0.30
C GLU A 88 -5.79 -12.13 1.16
N LYS A 89 -6.22 -11.21 2.05
CA LYS A 89 -5.99 -11.36 3.49
C LYS A 89 -6.74 -12.55 4.08
N ALA A 90 -7.98 -12.79 3.65
CA ALA A 90 -8.75 -13.94 4.09
C ALA A 90 -8.13 -15.25 3.58
N GLU A 91 -7.64 -15.28 2.34
CA GLU A 91 -6.94 -16.43 1.76
C GLU A 91 -5.66 -16.75 2.53
N ASP A 92 -4.84 -15.75 2.86
CA ASP A 92 -3.65 -15.94 3.71
C ASP A 92 -4.02 -16.57 5.06
N LEU A 93 -5.04 -16.00 5.73
CA LEU A 93 -5.48 -16.48 7.04
C LEU A 93 -6.01 -17.91 6.96
N LEU A 94 -6.85 -18.20 5.97
CA LEU A 94 -7.37 -19.55 5.73
C LEU A 94 -6.24 -20.52 5.35
N GLY A 95 -5.23 -20.06 4.61
CA GLY A 95 -4.05 -20.83 4.20
C GLY A 95 -3.20 -21.31 5.38
N THR A 96 -3.17 -20.52 6.46
CA THR A 96 -2.46 -20.88 7.69
C THR A 96 -3.25 -21.78 8.65
N MET A 97 -4.52 -22.04 8.40
CA MET A 97 -5.36 -22.91 9.24
C MET A 97 -5.19 -24.39 8.87
N THR A 98 -5.33 -25.26 9.87
CA THR A 98 -5.50 -26.69 9.62
C THR A 98 -6.83 -26.98 8.90
N PRO A 99 -6.97 -28.13 8.21
CA PRO A 99 -8.21 -28.49 7.52
C PRO A 99 -9.45 -28.49 8.44
N GLU A 100 -9.26 -28.87 9.70
CA GLU A 100 -10.32 -28.95 10.71
C GLU A 100 -10.77 -27.56 11.18
N GLU A 101 -9.82 -26.68 11.48
CA GLU A 101 -10.08 -25.28 11.83
C GLU A 101 -10.75 -24.53 10.68
N ARG A 102 -10.28 -24.76 9.45
CA ARG A 102 -10.87 -24.18 8.25
C ARG A 102 -12.31 -24.65 8.06
N LYS A 103 -12.60 -25.94 8.23
CA LYS A 103 -13.95 -26.51 8.13
C LYS A 103 -14.89 -25.94 9.20
N ALA A 104 -14.41 -25.80 10.43
CA ALA A 104 -15.19 -25.21 11.53
C ALA A 104 -15.50 -23.73 11.27
N LEU A 105 -14.53 -22.96 10.77
CA LEU A 105 -14.71 -21.55 10.41
C LEU A 105 -15.72 -21.39 9.26
N LEU A 106 -15.60 -22.19 8.20
CA LEU A 106 -16.53 -22.16 7.07
C LEU A 106 -17.96 -22.48 7.50
N LYS A 107 -18.15 -23.48 8.37
CA LYS A 107 -19.47 -23.83 8.92
C LYS A 107 -20.07 -22.66 9.71
N LYS A 108 -19.26 -21.94 10.49
CA LYS A 108 -19.71 -20.76 11.26
C LYS A 108 -20.05 -19.55 10.37
N LEU A 109 -19.37 -19.40 9.24
CA LEU A 109 -19.63 -18.33 8.28
C LEU A 109 -20.89 -18.58 7.44
N GLN A 110 -21.20 -19.84 7.10
CA GLN A 110 -22.42 -20.22 6.38
C GLN A 110 -23.70 -20.11 7.24
N SER A 111 -23.55 -20.11 8.56
CA SER A 111 -24.65 -19.93 9.52
C SER A 111 -24.90 -18.47 9.93
N LYS A 112 -24.22 -17.51 9.29
CA LYS A 112 -24.44 -16.07 9.45
C LYS A 112 -25.13 -15.51 8.22
#